data_AF-A0AA39XDR8-F1
#
_entry.id   AF-A0AA39XDR8-F1
#
_cell.length_a   1.000
_cell.length_b   1.000
_cell.length_c   1.000
_cell.angle_alpha   90.00
_cell.angle_beta   90.00
_cell.angle_gamma   90.00
#
_symmetry.space_group_name_H-M   'P 1'
#
loop_
_entity.id
_entity.type
_entity.pdbx_description
1 polymer ?
#
loop_
_entity_poly.entity_id
_entity_poly.type
_entity_poly.pdbx_seq_one_letter_code
_entity_poly.pdbx_strand_id
1 'polypeptide(L)'
;MFRHLLSLASTRQASPTHPIKLSPRCPSPPPHPHRDPHRRIRDFLPSLHLCNYPPGPLNSLTDVPSVLVHTESIHHPTTPTSGTVNTGVTTILPRPNLFHSGCDSGLFRFNGSGELTGSHWITLDHTGSHWIETGLLHSPIILTNSFAVGVAYQGICEHAIREHSGEKGRVDWFLLPFVFTSGGGRDV
;
A
#
# COMPACT_ATOMS: atom_id res chain seq x y z
N MET A 1 -6.92 10.67 3.97
CA MET A 1 -5.77 9.81 3.61
C MET A 1 -5.78 9.40 2.13
N PHE A 2 -6.76 8.63 1.64
CA PHE A 2 -6.77 8.07 0.28
C PHE A 2 -7.03 9.03 -0.89
N ARG A 3 -7.99 9.97 -0.76
CA ARG A 3 -8.27 10.94 -1.84
C ARG A 3 -7.13 11.91 -2.16
N HIS A 4 -6.14 12.06 -1.28
CA HIS A 4 -5.02 12.99 -1.46
C HIS A 4 -3.77 12.38 -2.07
N LEU A 5 -3.57 11.06 -1.97
CA LEU A 5 -2.46 10.36 -2.64
C LEU A 5 -2.62 10.39 -4.17
N LEU A 6 -3.86 10.23 -4.67
CA LEU A 6 -4.18 10.40 -6.10
C LEU A 6 -4.09 11.87 -6.56
N SER A 7 -4.38 12.83 -5.68
CA SER A 7 -4.31 14.26 -6.02
C SER A 7 -2.88 14.72 -6.32
N LEU A 8 -1.87 14.16 -5.64
CA LEU A 8 -0.46 14.58 -5.74
C LEU A 8 0.25 14.00 -6.97
N ALA A 9 -0.13 12.80 -7.41
CA ALA A 9 0.28 12.26 -8.71
C ALA A 9 -0.20 13.13 -9.89
N SER A 10 -1.26 13.93 -9.69
CA SER A 10 -1.79 14.86 -10.69
C SER A 10 -1.25 16.30 -10.58
N THR A 11 -0.46 16.65 -9.55
CA THR A 11 -0.13 18.09 -9.25
C THR A 11 1.34 18.48 -9.29
N ARG A 12 2.29 17.66 -9.74
CA ARG A 12 3.69 18.11 -9.90
C ARG A 12 4.26 17.89 -11.29
N GLN A 13 3.75 18.65 -12.24
CA GLN A 13 4.55 19.18 -13.34
C GLN A 13 4.12 20.62 -13.61
N ALA A 14 4.75 21.57 -12.92
CA ALA A 14 4.63 23.00 -13.21
C ALA A 14 5.93 23.71 -12.84
N SER A 15 6.83 23.80 -13.81
CA SER A 15 7.80 24.90 -13.97
C SER A 15 7.09 26.02 -14.74
N PRO A 16 7.42 27.31 -14.56
CA PRO A 16 6.55 28.41 -14.94
C PRO A 16 6.83 28.86 -16.38
N THR A 17 6.06 28.35 -17.36
CA THR A 17 5.71 29.07 -18.61
C THR A 17 4.73 28.23 -19.45
N HIS A 18 3.43 28.45 -19.23
CA HIS A 18 2.27 28.29 -20.14
C HIS A 18 1.04 27.86 -19.32
N PRO A 19 -0.12 28.55 -19.45
CA PRO A 19 -1.33 28.13 -18.75
C PRO A 19 -1.87 26.84 -19.37
N ILE A 20 -1.72 25.73 -18.66
CA ILE A 20 -2.33 24.45 -19.03
C ILE A 20 -3.85 24.57 -18.83
N LYS A 21 -4.59 24.53 -19.94
CA LYS A 21 -6.06 24.40 -19.92
C LYS A 21 -6.43 23.03 -19.33
N LEU A 22 -6.90 23.02 -18.09
CA LEU A 22 -7.51 21.82 -17.50
C LEU A 22 -8.75 21.44 -18.31
N SER A 23 -8.76 20.22 -18.86
CA SER A 23 -9.94 19.65 -19.49
C SER A 23 -11.06 19.46 -18.45
N PRO A 24 -12.35 19.53 -18.86
CA PRO A 24 -13.45 19.26 -17.96
C PRO A 24 -13.33 17.84 -17.39
N ARG A 25 -13.69 17.69 -16.10
CA ARG A 25 -13.70 16.40 -15.38
C ARG A 25 -14.39 15.35 -16.24
N CYS A 26 -13.68 14.25 -16.49
CA CYS A 26 -14.26 13.08 -17.15
C CYS A 26 -15.47 12.60 -16.33
N PRO A 27 -16.64 12.37 -16.96
CA PRO A 27 -17.77 11.77 -16.25
C PRO A 27 -17.36 10.40 -15.69
N SER A 28 -17.80 10.11 -14.47
CA SER A 28 -17.56 8.81 -13.83
C SER A 28 -18.05 7.67 -14.73
N PRO A 29 -17.26 6.60 -14.92
CA PRO A 29 -17.70 5.47 -15.73
C PRO A 29 -18.98 4.86 -15.16
N PRO A 30 -19.85 4.28 -16.01
CA PRO A 30 -21.06 3.61 -15.55
C PRO A 30 -20.70 2.44 -14.62
N PRO A 31 -21.56 2.14 -13.62
CA PRO A 31 -21.32 1.02 -12.71
C PRO A 31 -21.21 -0.27 -13.53
N HIS A 32 -20.10 -0.99 -13.36
CA HIS A 32 -19.91 -2.30 -13.97
C HIS A 32 -21.00 -3.27 -13.48
N PRO A 33 -21.50 -4.17 -14.35
CA PRO A 33 -22.49 -5.16 -13.95
C PRO A 33 -21.96 -5.96 -12.76
N HIS A 34 -22.82 -6.16 -11.76
CA HIS A 34 -22.52 -6.88 -10.52
C HIS A 34 -21.83 -8.22 -10.85
N ARG A 35 -20.50 -8.27 -10.70
CA ARG A 35 -19.79 -9.54 -10.55
C ARG A 35 -20.41 -10.21 -9.33
N ASP A 36 -20.70 -11.51 -9.44
CA ASP A 36 -21.07 -12.30 -8.27
C ASP A 36 -20.13 -11.94 -7.12
N PRO A 37 -20.65 -11.56 -5.94
CA PRO A 37 -19.80 -11.18 -4.83
C PRO A 37 -18.85 -12.34 -4.58
N HIS A 38 -17.55 -12.08 -4.68
CA HIS A 38 -16.53 -13.12 -4.48
C HIS A 38 -16.78 -13.79 -3.13
N ARG A 39 -17.25 -15.05 -3.17
CA ARG A 39 -17.55 -15.82 -1.97
C ARG A 39 -16.25 -16.27 -1.30
N ARG A 40 -16.22 -16.34 0.02
CA ARG A 40 -15.07 -16.91 0.73
C ARG A 40 -15.08 -18.43 0.50
N ILE A 41 -13.89 -19.04 0.55
CA ILE A 41 -13.74 -20.49 0.35
C ILE A 41 -14.63 -21.34 1.28
N ARG A 42 -14.79 -20.91 2.55
CA ARG A 42 -15.63 -21.59 3.54
C ARG A 42 -17.12 -21.55 3.20
N ASP A 43 -17.58 -20.52 2.48
CA ASP A 43 -18.97 -20.43 2.04
C ASP A 43 -19.24 -21.40 0.88
N PHE A 44 -18.24 -21.56 0.01
CA PHE A 44 -18.34 -22.42 -1.17
C PHE A 44 -18.12 -23.90 -0.84
N LEU A 45 -17.21 -24.21 0.08
CA LEU A 45 -16.84 -25.58 0.50
C LEU A 45 -16.87 -25.69 2.04
N PRO A 46 -18.06 -25.79 2.67
CA PRO A 46 -18.19 -25.80 4.13
C PRO A 46 -17.60 -27.06 4.78
N SER A 47 -17.50 -28.17 4.05
CA SER A 47 -16.89 -29.41 4.53
C SER A 47 -15.37 -29.45 4.40
N LEU A 48 -14.74 -28.42 3.82
CA LEU A 48 -13.29 -28.38 3.63
C LEU A 48 -12.60 -28.01 4.96
N HIS A 49 -11.83 -28.96 5.50
CA HIS A 49 -11.00 -28.73 6.67
C HIS A 49 -9.75 -27.92 6.28
N LEU A 50 -9.73 -26.62 6.61
CA LEU A 50 -8.61 -25.73 6.28
C LEU A 50 -7.54 -25.69 7.38
N CYS A 51 -7.95 -25.55 8.64
CA CYS A 51 -7.06 -25.41 9.81
C CYS A 51 -7.79 -25.86 11.08
N ASN A 52 -7.01 -26.15 12.13
CA ASN A 52 -7.51 -26.56 13.44
C ASN A 52 -8.16 -25.43 14.24
N TYR A 53 -7.97 -24.16 13.87
CA TYR A 53 -8.50 -23.00 14.59
C TYR A 53 -9.63 -22.31 13.81
N PRO A 54 -10.72 -21.91 14.48
CA PRO A 54 -11.78 -21.13 13.85
C PRO A 54 -11.28 -19.72 13.49
N PRO A 55 -11.79 -19.11 12.39
CA PRO A 55 -11.48 -17.73 12.07
C PRO A 55 -12.12 -16.76 13.06
N GLY A 56 -11.65 -15.51 13.06
CA GLY A 56 -12.36 -14.41 13.70
C GLY A 56 -13.71 -14.10 13.02
N PRO A 57 -14.53 -13.22 13.62
CA PRO A 57 -15.87 -12.90 13.14
C PRO A 57 -15.92 -12.39 11.69
N LEU A 58 -14.92 -11.62 11.26
CA LEU A 58 -14.84 -11.10 9.89
C LEU A 58 -14.08 -12.03 8.95
N ASN A 59 -13.40 -13.05 9.50
CA ASN A 59 -12.47 -13.91 8.76
C ASN A 59 -11.51 -13.07 7.91
N SER A 60 -10.94 -12.03 8.52
CA SER A 60 -10.18 -10.97 7.86
C SER A 60 -9.01 -10.51 8.74
N LEU A 61 -8.00 -9.90 8.12
CA LEU A 61 -6.89 -9.27 8.85
C LEU A 61 -7.35 -8.22 9.87
N THR A 62 -8.48 -7.56 9.58
CA THR A 62 -9.10 -6.54 10.44
C THR A 62 -9.81 -7.11 11.68
N ASP A 63 -9.83 -8.43 11.87
CA ASP A 63 -10.20 -9.02 13.16
C ASP A 63 -9.16 -8.70 14.26
N VAL A 64 -7.93 -8.31 13.86
CA VAL A 64 -6.92 -7.78 14.79
C VAL A 64 -7.27 -6.33 15.14
N PRO A 65 -7.46 -5.99 16.43
CA PRO A 65 -7.83 -4.64 16.84
C PRO A 65 -6.86 -3.57 16.33
N SER A 66 -7.41 -2.43 15.90
CA SER A 66 -6.67 -1.26 15.36
C SER A 66 -6.02 -1.44 13.99
N VAL A 67 -5.99 -2.66 13.43
CA VAL A 67 -5.52 -2.87 12.07
C VAL A 67 -6.57 -2.39 11.09
N LEU A 68 -6.18 -1.48 10.19
CA LEU A 68 -7.03 -0.97 9.12
C LEU A 68 -6.48 -1.44 7.77
N VAL A 69 -7.39 -1.79 6.87
CA VAL A 69 -7.05 -2.19 5.50
C VAL A 69 -7.94 -1.43 4.53
N HIS A 70 -7.35 -0.96 3.44
CA HIS A 70 -8.10 -0.35 2.34
C HIS A 70 -7.43 -0.68 1.01
N THR A 71 -8.25 -0.89 -0.01
CA THR A 71 -7.80 -1.14 -1.38
C THR A 71 -8.46 -0.13 -2.31
N GLU A 72 -7.64 0.58 -3.07
CA GLU A 72 -8.07 1.41 -4.18
C GLU A 72 -7.74 0.67 -5.48
N SER A 73 -8.75 0.44 -6.31
CA SER A 73 -8.58 -0.25 -7.60
C SER A 73 -8.80 0.72 -8.76
N ILE A 74 -7.88 0.70 -9.71
CA ILE A 74 -7.84 1.56 -10.89
C ILE A 74 -8.03 0.68 -12.12
N HIS A 75 -9.17 0.88 -12.79
CA HIS A 75 -9.51 0.16 -14.00
C HIS A 75 -9.79 1.16 -15.13
N HIS A 76 -9.02 1.08 -16.21
CA HIS A 76 -9.31 1.80 -17.45
C HIS A 76 -9.35 0.83 -18.63
N PRO A 77 -10.37 0.93 -19.50
CA PRO A 77 -10.41 0.13 -20.72
C PRO A 77 -9.25 0.52 -21.64
N THR A 78 -8.90 -0.40 -22.54
CA THR A 78 -7.95 -0.11 -23.63
C THR A 78 -8.39 1.11 -24.41
N THR A 79 -7.45 1.98 -24.76
CA THR A 79 -7.68 3.10 -25.69
C THR A 79 -6.78 2.92 -26.92
N PRO A 80 -7.01 3.63 -28.04
CA PRO A 80 -6.10 3.58 -29.19
C PRO A 80 -4.66 3.99 -28.85
N THR A 81 -4.46 4.70 -27.74
CA THR A 81 -3.17 5.26 -27.30
C THR A 81 -2.63 4.59 -26.04
N SER A 82 -3.36 3.67 -25.41
CA SER A 82 -2.95 3.02 -24.15
C SER A 82 -3.52 1.61 -23.99
N GLY A 83 -2.75 0.72 -23.36
CA GLY A 83 -3.24 -0.58 -22.92
C GLY A 83 -4.38 -0.48 -21.90
N THR A 84 -4.94 -1.62 -21.53
CA THR A 84 -5.87 -1.72 -20.40
C THR A 84 -5.11 -1.44 -19.11
N VAL A 85 -5.63 -0.53 -18.29
CA VAL A 85 -5.11 -0.34 -16.93
C VAL A 85 -5.93 -1.21 -16.00
N ASN A 86 -5.27 -2.10 -15.28
CA ASN A 86 -5.89 -2.91 -14.24
C ASN A 86 -4.89 -3.01 -13.08
N THR A 87 -4.93 -2.00 -12.23
CA THR A 87 -3.96 -1.88 -11.15
C THR A 87 -4.64 -1.37 -9.88
N GLY A 88 -3.87 -1.21 -8.82
CA GLY A 88 -4.40 -0.69 -7.58
C GLY A 88 -3.33 -0.64 -6.51
N VAL A 89 -3.75 -0.16 -5.36
CA VAL A 89 -2.94 -0.10 -4.17
C VAL A 89 -3.75 -0.63 -2.99
N THR A 90 -3.15 -1.50 -2.20
CA THR A 90 -3.70 -1.89 -0.90
C THR A 90 -2.81 -1.33 0.19
N THR A 91 -3.41 -0.60 1.12
CA THR A 91 -2.73 -0.12 2.32
C THR A 91 -3.21 -0.92 3.51
N ILE A 92 -2.25 -1.37 4.31
CA ILE A 92 -2.48 -1.95 5.62
C ILE A 92 -1.84 -0.99 6.62
N LEU A 93 -2.64 -0.47 7.53
CA LEU A 93 -2.18 0.33 8.66
C LEU A 93 -2.22 -0.55 9.91
N PRO A 94 -1.06 -1.01 10.42
CA PRO A 94 -1.03 -1.90 11.58
C PRO A 94 -1.49 -1.20 12.87
N ARG A 95 -1.29 0.12 12.96
CA ARG A 95 -1.62 0.94 14.14
C ARG A 95 -1.83 2.42 13.77
N PRO A 96 -2.74 3.16 14.43
CA PRO A 96 -3.01 4.57 14.13
C PRO A 96 -1.82 5.53 14.29
N ASN A 97 -0.94 5.32 15.28
CA ASN A 97 0.18 6.24 15.60
C ASN A 97 1.55 5.64 15.24
N LEU A 98 1.64 5.03 14.06
CA LEU A 98 2.79 4.22 13.66
C LEU A 98 4.12 5.01 13.59
N PHE A 99 4.04 6.30 13.27
CA PHE A 99 5.21 7.17 13.13
C PHE A 99 5.89 7.49 14.47
N HIS A 100 5.13 7.56 15.57
CA HIS A 100 5.67 7.80 16.91
C HIS A 100 5.72 6.53 17.78
N SER A 101 4.94 5.50 17.44
CA SER A 101 4.86 4.21 18.14
C SER A 101 4.82 3.08 17.10
N GLY A 102 6.00 2.55 16.77
CA GLY A 102 6.16 1.45 15.83
C GLY A 102 5.55 0.15 16.33
N CYS A 103 5.36 -0.80 15.42
CA CYS A 103 4.91 -2.15 15.75
C CYS A 103 6.07 -3.13 15.66
N ASP A 104 6.17 -4.06 16.62
CA ASP A 104 7.10 -5.19 16.51
C ASP A 104 6.79 -5.99 15.25
N SER A 105 7.84 -6.30 14.48
CA SER A 105 7.71 -6.88 13.15
C SER A 105 8.87 -7.82 12.83
N GLY A 106 8.62 -8.75 11.91
CA GLY A 106 9.62 -9.70 11.44
C GLY A 106 9.40 -10.01 9.96
N LEU A 107 10.47 -10.43 9.28
CA LEU A 107 10.44 -10.73 7.86
C LEU A 107 11.01 -12.12 7.59
N PHE A 108 10.32 -12.85 6.72
CA PHE A 108 10.79 -14.10 6.15
C PHE A 108 10.76 -14.02 4.63
N ARG A 109 11.84 -14.45 3.99
CA ARG A 109 11.99 -14.40 2.53
C ARG A 109 12.01 -15.84 2.01
N PHE A 110 10.92 -16.27 1.37
CA PHE A 110 10.87 -17.57 0.71
C PHE A 110 11.61 -17.56 -0.63
N ASN A 111 11.31 -16.57 -1.49
CA ASN A 111 11.98 -16.33 -2.77
C ASN A 111 12.20 -14.82 -2.94
N GLY A 112 13.40 -14.42 -3.37
CA GLY A 112 13.80 -13.02 -3.49
C GLY A 112 13.41 -12.32 -4.80
N SER A 113 12.56 -12.92 -5.63
CA SER A 113 12.14 -12.33 -6.91
C SER A 113 10.99 -11.33 -6.70
N GLY A 114 11.32 -10.15 -6.18
CA GLY A 114 10.38 -9.07 -5.92
C GLY A 114 11.08 -7.88 -5.28
N GLU A 115 10.31 -6.81 -5.05
CA GLU A 115 10.80 -5.61 -4.35
C GLU A 115 10.07 -5.46 -3.02
N LEU A 116 10.84 -5.13 -1.97
CA LEU A 116 10.34 -4.88 -0.63
C LEU A 116 11.18 -3.79 0.04
N THR A 117 10.74 -2.55 -0.12
CA THR A 117 11.42 -1.39 0.46
C THR A 117 11.30 -1.41 1.98
N GLY A 118 12.27 -0.82 2.68
CA GLY A 118 12.29 -0.77 4.15
C GLY A 118 12.57 -2.11 4.84
N SER A 119 12.78 -3.21 4.08
CA SER A 119 13.05 -4.54 4.64
C SER A 119 14.33 -4.60 5.49
N HIS A 120 15.34 -3.80 5.16
CA HIS A 120 16.58 -3.68 5.93
C HIS A 120 16.32 -3.16 7.36
N TRP A 121 15.36 -2.25 7.55
CA TRP A 121 15.04 -1.65 8.85
C TRP A 121 14.38 -2.61 9.85
N ILE A 122 13.77 -3.68 9.34
CA ILE A 122 13.05 -4.69 10.12
C ILE A 122 13.92 -5.93 10.35
N THR A 123 14.89 -6.19 9.48
CA THR A 123 15.66 -7.45 9.52
C THR A 123 16.61 -7.46 10.72
N LEU A 124 16.39 -8.40 11.64
CA LEU A 124 17.31 -8.69 12.74
C LEU A 124 18.41 -9.64 12.25
N ASP A 125 19.62 -9.12 12.08
CA ASP A 125 20.79 -9.96 11.82
C ASP A 125 21.43 -10.42 13.16
N HIS A 126 21.84 -11.69 13.19
CA HIS A 126 22.41 -12.38 14.35
C HIS A 126 23.80 -12.99 14.06
N THR A 127 24.47 -12.60 12.97
CA THR A 127 25.85 -13.01 12.70
C THR A 127 26.89 -12.01 13.24
N GLY A 128 27.21 -12.10 14.55
CA GLY A 128 28.47 -11.59 15.11
C GLY A 128 28.59 -10.09 15.42
N SER A 129 28.78 -9.79 16.71
CA SER A 129 29.29 -8.55 17.36
C SER A 129 28.61 -7.20 17.11
N HIS A 130 27.68 -7.05 16.17
CA HIS A 130 26.86 -5.84 16.06
C HIS A 130 25.37 -6.18 15.98
N TRP A 131 24.60 -5.51 16.84
CA TRP A 131 23.18 -5.77 17.05
C TRP A 131 22.31 -4.87 16.16
N ILE A 132 21.41 -5.54 15.42
CA ILE A 132 20.05 -5.10 15.07
C ILE A 132 19.98 -4.04 13.96
N GLU A 133 18.87 -3.97 13.23
CA GLU A 133 18.26 -2.66 12.99
C GLU A 133 16.77 -2.76 13.39
N THR A 134 16.34 -1.96 14.38
CA THR A 134 15.11 -1.93 15.23
C THR A 134 14.15 -3.14 15.43
N GLY A 135 13.81 -3.96 14.43
CA GLY A 135 12.68 -4.90 14.49
C GLY A 135 11.30 -4.20 14.49
N LEU A 136 11.26 -2.91 14.21
CA LEU A 136 10.06 -2.07 14.30
C LEU A 136 9.58 -1.61 12.93
N LEU A 137 8.28 -1.71 12.70
CA LEU A 137 7.59 -1.14 11.55
C LEU A 137 6.98 0.22 11.92
N HIS A 138 7.50 1.28 11.30
CA HIS A 138 7.06 2.68 11.49
C HIS A 138 6.33 3.26 10.27
N SER A 139 6.02 2.43 9.27
CA SER A 139 5.38 2.84 8.01
C SER A 139 4.16 1.98 7.68
N PRO A 140 3.07 2.53 7.10
CA PRO A 140 2.02 1.70 6.55
C PRO A 140 2.60 0.72 5.53
N ILE A 141 2.02 -0.48 5.45
CA ILE A 141 2.40 -1.48 4.46
C ILE A 141 1.61 -1.19 3.19
N ILE A 142 2.32 -0.93 2.09
CA ILE A 142 1.72 -0.73 0.78
C ILE A 142 1.98 -1.93 -0.11
N LEU A 143 0.92 -2.49 -0.67
CA LEU A 143 0.98 -3.52 -1.70
C LEU A 143 0.55 -2.90 -3.04
N THR A 144 1.40 -3.00 -4.06
CA THR A 144 1.16 -2.41 -5.38
C THR A 144 1.83 -3.22 -6.49
N ASN A 145 1.78 -2.72 -7.73
CA ASN A 145 2.50 -3.29 -8.86
C ASN A 145 3.98 -2.84 -8.87
N SER A 146 4.82 -3.54 -9.64
CA SER A 146 6.28 -3.31 -9.66
C SER A 146 6.69 -1.93 -10.18
N PHE A 147 5.92 -1.35 -11.10
CA PHE A 147 6.22 -0.03 -11.67
C PHE A 147 5.74 1.12 -10.76
N ALA A 148 4.86 0.84 -9.80
CA ALA A 148 4.31 1.82 -8.89
C ALA A 148 5.06 1.91 -7.54
N VAL A 149 6.14 1.14 -7.34
CA VAL A 149 6.90 1.15 -6.07
C VAL A 149 7.41 2.55 -5.73
N GLY A 150 8.02 3.25 -6.68
CA GLY A 150 8.59 4.59 -6.45
C GLY A 150 7.52 5.63 -6.08
N VAL A 151 6.38 5.64 -6.77
CA VAL A 151 5.29 6.58 -6.48
C VAL A 151 4.58 6.25 -5.17
N ALA A 152 4.45 4.97 -4.82
CA ALA A 152 3.93 4.55 -3.52
C ALA A 152 4.87 5.00 -2.38
N TYR A 153 6.18 4.79 -2.55
CA TYR A 153 7.19 5.22 -1.59
C TYR A 153 7.14 6.74 -1.35
N GLN A 154 7.13 7.53 -2.43
CA GLN A 154 6.99 8.98 -2.36
C GLN A 154 5.69 9.40 -1.67
N GLY A 155 4.57 8.76 -2.00
CA GLY A 155 3.28 9.06 -1.40
C GLY A 155 3.25 8.85 0.12
N ILE A 156 3.93 7.83 0.63
CA ILE A 156 4.07 7.60 2.08
C ILE A 156 4.87 8.76 2.71
N CYS A 157 6.01 9.14 2.13
CA CYS A 157 6.83 10.24 2.64
C CYS A 157 6.05 11.57 2.65
N GLU A 158 5.36 11.90 1.57
CA GLU A 158 4.54 13.11 1.48
C GLU A 158 3.41 13.13 2.51
N HIS A 159 2.78 11.98 2.74
CA HIS A 159 1.77 11.84 3.80
C HIS A 159 2.38 12.03 5.19
N ALA A 160 3.53 11.41 5.47
CA ALA A 160 4.21 11.53 6.75
C ALA A 160 4.60 12.99 7.04
N ILE A 161 5.19 13.69 6.06
CA ILE A 161 5.56 15.11 6.19
C ILE A 161 4.31 15.97 6.42
N ARG A 162 3.24 15.74 5.66
CA ARG A 162 2.02 16.56 5.76
C ARG A 162 1.32 16.43 7.10
N GLU A 163 1.19 15.21 7.63
CA GLU A 163 0.38 14.96 8.82
C GLU A 163 1.20 14.88 10.12
N HIS A 164 2.52 14.66 10.03
CA HIS A 164 3.37 14.39 11.20
C HIS A 164 4.63 15.29 11.26
N SER A 165 4.68 16.41 10.51
CA SER A 165 5.73 17.40 10.72
C SER A 165 5.38 18.35 11.88
N GLY A 166 6.39 18.73 12.66
CA GLY A 166 6.24 19.71 13.75
C GLY A 166 6.03 21.13 13.21
N GLU A 167 5.85 22.10 14.13
CA GLU A 167 5.39 23.48 13.86
C GLU A 167 6.29 24.34 12.91
N LYS A 168 7.34 23.79 12.32
CA LYS A 168 8.20 24.45 11.32
C LYS A 168 8.59 23.55 10.14
N GLY A 169 7.82 22.49 9.88
CA GLY A 169 8.20 21.47 8.89
C GLY A 169 9.39 20.61 9.33
N ARG A 170 9.77 20.69 10.62
CA ARG A 170 10.79 19.81 11.20
C ARG A 170 10.21 18.41 11.36
N VAL A 171 11.04 17.43 11.01
CA VAL A 171 10.72 16.02 11.11
C VAL A 171 11.64 15.42 12.17
N ASP A 172 11.05 14.96 13.26
CA ASP A 172 11.77 14.33 14.38
C ASP A 172 11.62 12.80 14.38
N TRP A 173 11.17 12.23 13.25
CA TRP A 173 11.02 10.80 13.02
C TRP A 173 11.90 10.34 11.85
N PHE A 174 12.37 9.10 11.93
CA PHE A 174 13.05 8.44 10.83
C PHE A 174 12.08 7.46 10.16
N LEU A 175 12.00 7.49 8.83
CA LEU A 175 11.02 6.70 8.08
C LEU A 175 11.68 6.00 6.91
N LEU A 176 11.57 4.67 6.90
CA LEU A 176 11.84 3.83 5.74
C LEU A 176 10.51 3.21 5.29
N PRO A 177 9.84 3.80 4.29
CA PRO A 177 8.57 3.33 3.78
C PRO A 177 8.59 1.85 3.38
N PHE A 178 7.52 1.14 3.73
CA PHE A 178 7.38 -0.28 3.47
C PHE A 178 6.44 -0.53 2.29
N VAL A 179 7.02 -0.79 1.12
CA VAL A 179 6.30 -1.02 -0.14
C VAL A 179 6.70 -2.37 -0.70
N PHE A 180 5.72 -3.24 -0.88
CA PHE A 180 5.87 -4.55 -1.48
C PHE A 180 5.20 -4.59 -2.87
N THR A 181 5.86 -5.28 -3.80
CA THR A 181 5.27 -5.61 -5.09
C THR A 181 4.99 -7.09 -5.24
N SER A 182 3.83 -7.42 -5.80
CA SER A 182 3.60 -8.74 -6.40
C SER A 182 4.00 -8.70 -7.88
N GLY A 183 4.83 -9.64 -8.31
CA GLY A 183 5.19 -9.80 -9.73
C GLY A 183 3.95 -10.04 -10.60
N GLY A 184 3.50 -8.98 -11.27
CA GLY A 184 2.31 -8.99 -12.13
C GLY A 184 2.51 -8.08 -13.32
N GLY A 185 3.35 -8.49 -14.28
CA GLY A 185 3.59 -7.76 -15.53
C GLY A 185 2.48 -7.91 -16.58
N ARG A 186 1.25 -8.30 -16.18
CA ARG A 186 0.15 -8.55 -17.12
C ARG A 186 -0.83 -7.40 -17.30
N ASP A 187 -0.63 -6.27 -16.60
CA ASP A 187 -1.60 -5.17 -16.60
C ASP A 187 -0.91 -3.78 -16.64
N VAL A 188 0.09 -3.63 -17.53
CA VAL A 188 0.57 -2.31 -18.02
C VAL A 188 0.03 -2.02 -19.41
#